data_AF-A0A2K8PR51-F1
#
_entry.id   AF-A0A2K8PR51-F1
#
_cell.length_a   1.000
_cell.length_b   1.000
_cell.length_c   1.000
_cell.angle_alpha   90.00
_cell.angle_beta   90.00
_cell.angle_gamma   90.00
#
_symmetry.space_group_name_H-M   'P 1'
#
loop_
_entity.id
_entity.type
_entity.pdbx_description
1 polymer ?
#
loop_
_entity_poly.entity_id
_entity_poly.type
_entity_poly.pdbx_seq_one_letter_code
_entity_poly.pdbx_strand_id
1 'polypeptide(L)'
;MSYPNKTGRFPVGERLDRLRTAASGLSNVTIDSHTGGLLVDYCRRVGIDVVIRGVRGVADLDHEMPMARMKHELAGVDTFFIAADPALTHISSILVTAVKHQDRVPNGDVRGLLPVGESRSKGKA
;
A
#
# COMPACT_ATOMS: atom_id res chain seq x y z
N MET A 1 -5.76 5.51 -1.38
CA MET A 1 -6.05 6.18 -0.09
C MET A 1 -4.97 7.21 0.23
N SER A 2 -5.39 8.45 0.43
CA SER A 2 -4.59 9.48 1.08
C SER A 2 -5.04 9.57 2.54
N TYR A 3 -4.13 9.45 3.50
CA TYR A 3 -4.46 9.68 4.90
C TYR A 3 -4.41 11.19 5.14
N PRO A 4 -5.45 11.81 5.75
CA PRO A 4 -5.52 13.26 5.90
C PRO A 4 -4.32 13.85 6.66
N ASN A 5 -3.69 13.06 7.55
CA ASN A 5 -2.53 13.48 8.35
C ASN A 5 -1.18 12.92 7.86
N LYS A 6 -1.10 12.34 6.66
CA LYS A 6 0.19 11.88 6.10
C LYS A 6 0.39 12.41 4.70
N THR A 7 1.36 13.31 4.54
CA THR A 7 1.87 13.72 3.23
C THR A 7 2.65 12.55 2.63
N GLY A 8 2.12 11.97 1.55
CA GLY A 8 2.81 10.92 0.82
C GLY A 8 4.09 11.44 0.16
N ARG A 9 5.13 10.60 0.08
CA ARG A 9 6.40 10.93 -0.59
C ARG A 9 6.23 11.32 -2.07
N PHE A 10 5.24 10.72 -2.71
CA PHE A 10 4.91 10.94 -4.12
C PHE A 10 3.49 11.53 -4.24
N PRO A 11 3.25 12.43 -5.20
CA PRO A 11 1.91 12.85 -5.57
C PRO A 11 1.02 11.65 -5.91
N VAL A 12 -0.29 11.77 -5.70
CA VAL A 12 -1.25 10.69 -5.96
C VAL A 12 -1.16 10.19 -7.41
N GLY A 13 -1.07 11.09 -8.39
CA GLY A 13 -0.92 10.72 -9.81
C GLY A 13 0.29 9.83 -10.06
N GLU A 14 1.47 10.22 -9.55
CA GLU A 14 2.69 9.41 -9.71
C GLU A 14 2.56 8.02 -9.06
N ARG A 15 1.88 7.93 -7.91
CA ARG A 15 1.62 6.64 -7.26
C ARG A 15 0.71 5.75 -8.12
N LEU A 16 -0.31 6.31 -8.74
CA LEU A 16 -1.22 5.56 -9.61
C LEU A 16 -0.48 5.01 -10.83
N ASP A 17 0.41 5.80 -11.45
CA ASP A 17 1.16 5.34 -12.62
C ASP A 17 2.15 4.22 -12.29
N ARG A 18 2.81 4.30 -11.13
CA ARG A 18 3.66 3.21 -10.61
C ARG A 18 2.83 1.93 -10.38
N LEU A 19 1.68 2.05 -9.72
CA LEU A 19 0.79 0.92 -9.47
C LEU A 19 0.26 0.30 -10.77
N ARG A 20 -0.13 1.11 -11.76
CA ARG A 20 -0.55 0.62 -13.09
C ARG A 20 0.57 -0.14 -13.79
N THR A 21 1.81 0.34 -13.68
CA THR A 21 2.97 -0.34 -14.25
C THR A 21 3.20 -1.69 -13.57
N ALA A 22 3.19 -1.72 -12.23
CA ALA A 22 3.38 -2.94 -11.45
C ALA A 22 2.27 -3.97 -11.66
N ALA A 23 1.03 -3.53 -11.91
CA ALA A 23 -0.12 -4.38 -12.15
C ALA A 23 -0.41 -4.67 -13.64
N SER A 24 0.46 -4.24 -14.56
CA SER A 24 0.21 -4.31 -16.02
C SER A 24 -0.06 -5.71 -16.57
N GLY A 25 0.40 -6.77 -15.89
CA GLY A 25 0.13 -8.16 -16.24
C GLY A 25 -1.18 -8.74 -15.68
N LEU A 26 -1.98 -7.95 -14.96
CA LEU A 26 -3.19 -8.41 -14.27
C LEU A 26 -4.45 -7.81 -14.90
N SER A 27 -5.14 -8.59 -15.74
CA SER A 27 -6.33 -8.13 -16.49
C SER A 27 -7.55 -7.86 -15.61
N ASN A 28 -7.57 -8.39 -14.38
CA ASN A 28 -8.66 -8.27 -13.41
C ASN A 28 -8.40 -7.22 -12.33
N VAL A 29 -7.38 -6.36 -12.50
CA VAL A 29 -7.01 -5.34 -11.51
C VAL A 29 -7.31 -3.95 -12.06
N THR A 30 -8.08 -3.19 -11.28
CA THR A 30 -8.32 -1.76 -11.54
C THR A 30 -7.60 -0.92 -10.49
N ILE A 31 -6.88 0.10 -10.94
CA ILE A 31 -6.16 1.03 -10.08
C ILE A 31 -6.94 2.34 -9.99
N ASP A 32 -7.37 2.69 -8.78
CA ASP A 32 -8.16 3.88 -8.52
C ASP A 32 -7.68 4.63 -7.25
N SER A 33 -8.12 5.87 -7.10
CA SER A 33 -7.85 6.72 -5.94
C SER A 33 -9.13 7.22 -5.29
N HIS A 34 -9.18 7.11 -3.98
CA HIS A 34 -10.19 7.75 -3.15
C HIS A 34 -9.52 8.77 -2.23
N THR A 35 -10.03 10.00 -2.27
CA THR A 35 -9.60 11.15 -1.47
C THR A 35 -10.79 11.75 -0.74
N GLY A 36 -10.67 11.89 0.57
CA GLY A 36 -11.74 12.40 1.43
C GLY A 36 -12.86 11.37 1.65
N GLY A 37 -13.30 11.21 2.89
CA GLY A 37 -14.31 10.21 3.27
C GLY A 37 -13.73 8.89 3.76
N LEU A 38 -14.63 7.96 4.13
CA LEU A 38 -14.25 6.65 4.66
C LEU A 38 -14.09 5.62 3.53
N LEU A 39 -13.23 4.63 3.75
CA LEU A 39 -13.06 3.52 2.80
C LEU A 39 -14.38 2.82 2.47
N VAL A 40 -15.22 2.66 3.49
CA VAL A 40 -16.52 1.98 3.34
C VAL A 40 -17.46 2.71 2.41
N ASP A 41 -17.37 4.04 2.32
CA ASP A 41 -18.18 4.85 1.40
C ASP A 41 -17.73 4.63 -0.05
N TYR A 42 -16.41 4.50 -0.25
CA TYR A 42 -15.85 4.08 -1.53
C TYR A 42 -16.32 2.67 -1.90
N CYS A 43 -16.20 1.72 -0.97
CA CYS A 43 -16.62 0.33 -1.19
C CYS A 43 -18.08 0.25 -1.61
N ARG A 44 -19.00 0.93 -0.91
CA ARG A 44 -20.41 1.00 -1.27
C ARG A 44 -20.66 1.59 -2.65
N ARG A 45 -19.98 2.70 -2.97
CA ARG A 45 -20.17 3.39 -4.27
C ARG A 45 -19.78 2.53 -5.46
N VAL A 46 -18.74 1.71 -5.32
CA VAL A 46 -18.20 0.88 -6.41
C VAL A 46 -18.72 -0.57 -6.33
N GLY A 47 -19.48 -0.92 -5.30
CA GLY A 47 -19.99 -2.28 -5.10
C GLY A 47 -18.91 -3.28 -4.70
N ILE A 48 -18.06 -2.91 -3.73
CA ILE A 48 -17.01 -3.77 -3.17
C ILE A 48 -17.50 -4.37 -1.86
N ASP A 49 -17.59 -5.70 -1.82
CA ASP A 49 -18.03 -6.44 -0.63
C ASP A 49 -16.87 -6.81 0.31
N VAL A 50 -15.65 -6.93 -0.22
CA VAL A 50 -14.48 -7.43 0.52
C VAL A 50 -13.27 -6.52 0.35
N VAL A 51 -12.58 -6.25 1.47
CA VAL A 51 -11.28 -5.59 1.53
C VAL A 51 -10.19 -6.60 1.88
N ILE A 52 -9.13 -6.67 1.10
CA ILE A 52 -7.98 -7.54 1.38
C ILE A 52 -6.86 -6.72 2.05
N ARG A 53 -6.27 -7.26 3.12
CA ARG A 53 -5.13 -6.64 3.84
C ARG A 53 -4.00 -7.66 4.02
N GLY A 54 -2.81 -7.30 3.55
CA GLY A 54 -1.60 -8.03 3.87
C GLY A 54 -1.16 -7.74 5.31
N VAL A 55 -0.82 -8.77 6.08
CA VAL A 55 -0.28 -8.66 7.44
C VAL A 55 1.06 -9.36 7.53
N ARG A 56 2.06 -8.74 8.16
CA ARG A 56 3.42 -9.28 8.28
C ARG A 56 3.64 -10.08 9.56
N GLY A 57 2.69 -10.02 10.48
CA GLY A 57 2.72 -10.73 11.76
C GLY A 57 1.55 -10.30 12.65
N VAL A 58 1.56 -10.80 13.88
CA VAL A 58 0.48 -10.60 14.86
C VAL A 58 0.22 -9.13 15.15
N ALA A 59 1.27 -8.30 15.22
CA ALA A 59 1.11 -6.87 15.51
C ALA A 59 0.33 -6.10 14.42
N ASP A 60 0.52 -6.44 13.13
CA ASP A 60 -0.27 -5.83 12.05
C ASP A 60 -1.75 -6.28 12.16
N LEU A 61 -1.98 -7.55 12.50
CA LEU A 61 -3.33 -8.10 12.66
C LEU A 61 -4.07 -7.44 13.82
N ASP A 62 -3.45 -7.33 15.00
CA ASP A 62 -4.02 -6.68 16.18
C ASP A 62 -4.39 -5.21 15.91
N HIS A 63 -3.59 -4.51 15.10
CA HIS A 63 -3.88 -3.14 14.69
C HIS A 63 -5.07 -3.06 13.70
N GLU A 64 -5.20 -4.01 12.79
CA GLU A 64 -6.21 -3.98 11.72
C GLU A 64 -7.55 -4.62 12.13
N MET A 65 -7.57 -5.55 13.08
CA MET A 65 -8.79 -6.26 13.52
C MET A 65 -9.92 -5.31 13.98
N PRO A 66 -9.67 -4.30 14.84
CA PRO A 66 -10.71 -3.35 15.22
C PRO A 66 -11.28 -2.58 14.01
N MET A 67 -10.40 -2.21 13.06
CA MET A 67 -10.81 -1.52 11.83
C MET A 67 -11.61 -2.42 10.89
N ALA A 68 -11.27 -3.70 10.79
CA ALA A 68 -12.04 -4.68 10.04
C ALA A 68 -13.46 -4.81 10.60
N ARG A 69 -13.58 -4.94 11.93
CA ARG A 69 -14.89 -4.99 12.60
C ARG A 69 -15.74 -3.74 12.32
N MET A 70 -15.12 -2.57 12.40
CA MET A 70 -15.79 -1.30 12.13
C MET A 70 -16.29 -1.20 10.67
N LYS A 71 -15.52 -1.69 9.68
CA LYS A 71 -15.97 -1.70 8.28
C LYS A 71 -17.21 -2.58 8.07
N HIS A 72 -17.23 -3.74 8.73
CA HIS A 72 -18.36 -4.66 8.67
C HIS A 72 -19.59 -4.06 9.36
N GLU A 73 -19.45 -3.46 10.55
CA GLU A 73 -20.59 -2.84 11.26
C GLU A 73 -21.13 -1.61 10.52
N LEU A 74 -20.27 -0.77 9.95
CA LEU A 74 -20.69 0.44 9.25
C LEU A 74 -21.30 0.15 7.88
N ALA A 75 -20.86 -0.90 7.19
CA ALA A 75 -21.16 -1.07 5.78
C ALA A 75 -21.32 -2.50 5.25
N GLY A 76 -21.22 -3.52 6.10
CA GLY A 76 -21.27 -4.92 5.69
C GLY A 76 -20.06 -5.34 4.85
N VAL A 77 -18.96 -4.57 4.91
CA VAL A 77 -17.75 -4.85 4.13
C VAL A 77 -16.82 -5.76 4.92
N ASP A 78 -16.59 -6.96 4.42
CA ASP A 78 -15.71 -7.94 5.04
C ASP A 78 -14.24 -7.59 4.82
N THR A 79 -13.39 -7.99 5.75
CA THR A 79 -11.93 -7.83 5.60
C THR A 79 -11.23 -9.17 5.67
N PHE A 80 -10.53 -9.53 4.60
CA PHE A 80 -9.73 -10.76 4.52
C PHE A 80 -8.26 -10.43 4.74
N PHE A 81 -7.61 -11.19 5.61
CA PHE A 81 -6.20 -11.03 5.94
C PHE A 81 -5.37 -12.07 5.20
N ILE A 82 -4.31 -11.63 4.53
CA ILE A 82 -3.35 -12.51 3.86
C ILE A 82 -2.00 -12.33 4.56
N ALA A 83 -1.44 -13.42 5.06
CA ALA A 83 -0.09 -13.40 5.62
C ALA A 83 0.93 -13.11 4.51
N ALA A 84 1.81 -12.15 4.75
CA ALA A 84 2.92 -11.87 3.84
C ALA A 84 3.89 -13.05 3.80
N ASP A 85 4.55 -13.25 2.66
CA ASP A 85 5.68 -14.17 2.55
C ASP A 85 6.73 -13.81 3.63
N PRO A 86 7.14 -14.76 4.50
CA PRO A 86 8.18 -14.54 5.51
C PRO A 86 9.43 -13.85 4.95
N ALA A 87 9.84 -14.17 3.72
CA ALA A 87 10.98 -13.56 3.05
C ALA A 87 10.82 -12.05 2.81
N LEU A 88 9.59 -11.54 2.78
CA LEU A 88 9.26 -10.13 2.48
C LEU A 88 8.75 -9.36 3.70
N THR A 89 8.60 -10.01 4.87
CA THR A 89 8.04 -9.40 6.09
C THR A 89 8.79 -8.17 6.60
N HIS A 90 10.10 -8.07 6.32
CA HIS A 90 10.93 -6.93 6.68
C HIS A 90 10.75 -5.71 5.76
N ILE A 91 10.13 -5.88 4.58
CA ILE A 91 9.96 -4.81 3.59
C ILE A 91 8.80 -3.90 4.01
N SER A 92 9.08 -2.60 4.14
CA SER A 92 8.05 -1.56 4.34
C SER A 92 8.48 -0.26 3.69
N SER A 93 7.52 0.56 3.21
CA SER A 93 7.84 1.84 2.57
C SER A 93 8.61 2.80 3.49
N ILE A 94 8.43 2.68 4.81
CA ILE A 94 9.17 3.45 5.82
C ILE A 94 10.62 2.98 5.86
N LEU A 95 10.86 1.67 6.02
CA LEU A 95 12.22 1.13 6.11
C LEU A 95 12.99 1.31 4.81
N VAL A 96 12.37 1.02 3.66
CA VAL A 96 12.97 1.24 2.34
C VAL A 96 13.35 2.71 2.14
N THR A 97 12.49 3.63 2.58
CA THR A 97 12.80 5.07 2.54
C THR A 97 13.95 5.42 3.47
N ALA A 98 13.97 4.92 4.69
CA ALA A 98 15.02 5.19 5.67
C ALA A 98 16.40 4.69 5.21
N VAL A 99 16.46 3.48 4.66
CA VAL A 99 17.70 2.85 4.19
C VAL A 99 18.28 3.56 2.97
N LYS A 100 17.42 4.08 2.07
CA LYS A 100 17.85 4.80 0.87
C LYS A 100 18.68 6.06 1.15
N HIS A 101 18.52 6.67 2.33
CA HIS A 101 19.23 7.90 2.73
C HIS A 101 20.51 7.61 3.54
N GLN A 102 20.91 6.35 3.69
CA GLN A 102 22.12 5.97 4.44
C GLN A 102 23.34 5.93 3.52
N ASP A 103 24.45 6.55 3.94
CA ASP A 103 25.71 6.61 3.17
C ASP A 103 26.31 5.24 2.86
N ARG A 104 25.97 4.23 3.67
CA ARG A 104 26.41 2.83 3.50
C ARG A 104 25.73 2.11 2.34
N VAL A 105 24.70 2.70 1.73
CA VAL A 105 23.98 2.12 0.59
C VAL A 105 24.44 2.83 -0.69
N PRO A 106 25.28 2.20 -1.52
CA PRO A 106 25.80 2.83 -2.73
C PRO A 106 24.66 3.32 -3.63
N ASN A 107 24.65 4.62 -3.93
CA ASN A 107 23.63 5.28 -4.75
C ASN A 107 22.18 5.09 -4.25
N GLY A 108 21.98 4.74 -2.97
CA GLY A 108 20.65 4.43 -2.43
C GLY A 108 19.96 3.25 -3.14
N ASP A 109 20.74 2.27 -3.62
CA ASP A 109 20.23 1.10 -4.33
C ASP A 109 19.36 0.20 -3.43
N VAL A 110 18.07 0.14 -3.75
CA VAL A 110 17.05 -0.68 -3.07
C VAL A 110 16.30 -1.60 -4.03
N ARG A 111 16.90 -1.93 -5.18
CA ARG A 111 16.26 -2.71 -6.25
C ARG A 111 15.72 -4.07 -5.79
N GLY A 112 16.39 -4.72 -4.84
CA GLY A 112 15.94 -6.00 -4.28
C GLY A 112 14.69 -5.91 -3.39
N LEU A 113 14.25 -4.69 -3.04
CA LEU A 113 13.11 -4.44 -2.15
C LEU A 113 11.88 -3.89 -2.88
N LEU A 114 11.96 -3.72 -4.21
CA LEU A 114 10.94 -3.12 -5.05
C LEU A 114 10.59 -4.04 -6.23
N PRO A 115 9.39 -3.91 -6.80
CA PRO A 115 9.04 -4.58 -8.05
C PRO A 115 10.04 -4.29 -9.17
N VAL A 116 10.22 -5.26 -10.06
CA VAL A 116 11.09 -5.15 -11.23
C VAL A 116 10.66 -3.93 -12.06
N GLY A 117 11.58 -2.97 -12.24
CA GLY A 117 11.34 -1.72 -12.98
C GLY A 117 11.18 -0.45 -12.13
N GLU A 118 11.01 -0.54 -10.81
CA GLU A 118 10.77 0.64 -9.95
C GLU A 118 12.01 1.41 -9.47
N SER A 119 13.20 1.13 -10.03
CA SER A 119 14.48 1.64 -9.52
C SER A 119 14.79 3.12 -9.83
N ARG A 120 13.94 3.82 -10.58
CA ARG A 120 14.17 5.22 -10.97
C ARG A 120 13.32 6.17 -10.14
N SER A 121 13.87 6.70 -9.05
CA SER A 121 13.54 8.09 -8.71
C SER A 121 14.55 8.95 -9.44
N LYS A 122 14.10 9.76 -10.41
CA LYS A 122 14.85 10.98 -10.75
C LYS A 122 15.01 11.73 -9.43
N GLY A 123 16.26 11.93 -9.00
CA GLY A 123 16.55 12.72 -7.82
C GLY A 123 15.84 14.07 -7.94
N LYS A 124 15.15 14.47 -6.88
CA LYS A 124 14.94 15.89 -6.64
C LYS A 124 15.89 16.26 -5.52
N ALA A 125 16.86 17.10 -5.89
CA ALA A 125 17.45 18.09 -5.01
C ALA A 125 16.35 18.90 -4.32
#